data_AF-A2FYF2-F1
#
_entry.id   AF-A2FYF2-F1
#
_cell.length_a   1.000
_cell.length_b   1.000
_cell.length_c   1.000
_cell.angle_alpha   90.00
_cell.angle_beta   90.00
_cell.angle_gamma   90.00
#
_symmetry.space_group_name_H-M   'P 1'
#
loop_
_entity.id
_entity.type
_entity.pdbx_description
1 polymer ?
#
loop_
_entity_poly.entity_id
_entity_poly.type
_entity_poly.pdbx_seq_one_letter_code
_entity_poly.pdbx_strand_id
1 'polypeptide(L)'
;MSGKKGLDLEVLSDPTNPGFQKELKHSLHVVTPRTVKQFYGTVLELFKAGNLTKELGNEVLLSICKLVQDKQYITPFVSGKYIVDLPFGNNAYTDQLLDLLCFLVRGDPDALSPDIAPQFAKLVEQQPEKTLVLLAILAQKFDRIEDPWPIFEVLVKNPKPFNNENLFGNYVALLIYLNKNYEPFRQAYSKKTWRAFSSCLKDASSDIARTCLCGLCAVFDINPKVAQKAGYPTAEVAKFLKNQETKSAVIPLLLRAQPKDDPPEQLRPLIQNLVRVAATEKKATLILMEMATNPSVAEILVENPKWISEQLPTVIETVRLFAVVLAHKELRKSLMENPTYVIKLFLNMIDQEDSAICSIICTFTRRLPVTEDFVKRLGKSGFIRAYIDLFLKSDDPNVKLSGILFINTLSEAGYHEDYIKLIENMMPMLKDEQLKKTAAAVAATLAKHSKLHSVFREKKITKFFRNAVNDEELKKQAKKFNRNFEEAEQK
;
A
#
# COMPACT_ATOMS: atom_id res chain seq x y z
N MET A 1 79.59 -6.88 -4.29
CA MET A 1 78.21 -7.26 -3.90
C MET A 1 77.65 -6.15 -3.03
N SER A 2 76.86 -5.24 -3.60
CA SER A 2 76.21 -4.18 -2.82
C SER A 2 75.15 -4.85 -1.93
N GLY A 3 75.36 -4.82 -0.61
CA GLY A 3 74.38 -5.34 0.33
C GLY A 3 73.06 -4.60 0.12
N LYS A 4 71.99 -5.35 -0.22
CA LYS A 4 70.65 -4.77 -0.26
C LYS A 4 70.37 -4.20 1.13
N LYS A 5 70.33 -2.87 1.24
CA LYS A 5 70.03 -2.18 2.48
C LYS A 5 68.66 -2.68 2.95
N GLY A 6 68.59 -3.20 4.17
CA GLY A 6 67.34 -3.66 4.78
C GLY A 6 66.42 -2.48 5.10
N LEU A 7 65.19 -2.79 5.48
CA LEU A 7 64.20 -1.80 5.93
C LEU A 7 64.69 -1.10 7.21
N ASP A 8 64.79 0.23 7.18
CA ASP A 8 65.21 1.04 8.33
C ASP A 8 64.00 1.52 9.13
N LEU A 9 63.60 0.74 10.14
CA LEU A 9 62.42 1.02 10.97
C LEU A 9 62.62 2.24 11.90
N GLU A 10 63.87 2.57 12.25
CA GLU A 10 64.16 3.75 13.08
C GLU A 10 63.84 5.03 12.31
N VAL A 11 64.25 5.09 11.04
CA VAL A 11 63.90 6.22 10.15
C VAL A 11 62.39 6.31 9.93
N LEU A 12 61.68 5.17 9.82
CA LEU A 12 60.22 5.15 9.66
C LEU A 12 59.44 5.45 10.94
N SER A 13 60.08 5.43 12.11
CA SER A 13 59.44 5.75 13.39
C SER A 13 59.38 7.25 13.69
N ASP A 14 60.16 8.07 12.97
CA ASP A 14 60.24 9.52 13.14
C ASP A 14 59.82 10.26 11.86
N PRO A 15 58.61 10.85 11.81
CA PRO A 15 58.11 11.57 10.64
C PRO A 15 58.89 12.87 10.36
N THR A 16 59.69 13.35 11.31
CA THR A 16 60.53 14.56 11.15
C THR A 16 61.90 14.25 10.56
N ASN A 17 62.27 12.96 10.47
CA ASN A 17 63.54 12.54 9.91
C ASN A 17 63.62 12.91 8.40
N PRO A 18 64.68 13.61 7.95
CA PRO A 18 64.84 13.98 6.53
C PRO A 18 64.83 12.78 5.56
N GLY A 19 65.17 11.59 6.06
CA GLY A 19 65.15 10.34 5.32
C GLY A 19 63.78 9.66 5.22
N PHE A 20 62.78 10.08 6.00
CA PHE A 20 61.50 9.38 6.17
C PHE A 20 60.82 9.07 4.84
N GLN A 21 60.56 10.08 3.99
CA GLN A 21 59.85 9.89 2.73
C GLN A 21 60.63 8.99 1.74
N LYS A 22 61.96 9.09 1.76
CA LYS A 22 62.82 8.26 0.92
C LYS A 22 62.76 6.81 1.36
N GLU A 23 62.82 6.56 2.67
CA GLU A 23 62.72 5.23 3.25
C GLU A 23 61.32 4.64 3.06
N LEU A 24 60.26 5.45 3.20
CA LEU A 24 58.88 5.03 2.95
C LEU A 24 58.70 4.58 1.50
N LYS A 25 59.24 5.31 0.51
CA LYS A 25 59.24 4.87 -0.90
C LYS A 25 60.10 3.63 -1.12
N HIS A 26 61.25 3.54 -0.45
CA HIS A 26 62.14 2.38 -0.54
C HIS A 26 61.49 1.10 0.01
N SER A 27 60.71 1.22 1.09
CA SER A 27 60.02 0.11 1.76
C SER A 27 59.16 -0.71 0.80
N LEU A 28 58.55 -0.07 -0.20
CA LEU A 28 57.71 -0.75 -1.21
C LEU A 28 58.44 -1.82 -2.02
N HIS A 29 59.79 -1.76 -2.06
CA HIS A 29 60.63 -2.70 -2.80
C HIS A 29 61.37 -3.69 -1.89
N VAL A 30 61.43 -3.42 -0.57
CA VAL A 30 62.26 -4.18 0.38
C VAL A 30 61.41 -4.94 1.40
N VAL A 31 60.17 -4.52 1.65
CA VAL A 31 59.24 -5.20 2.56
C VAL A 31 58.92 -6.59 2.03
N THR A 32 59.15 -7.59 2.89
CA THR A 32 58.88 -9.00 2.62
C THR A 32 57.72 -9.49 3.50
N PRO A 33 57.09 -10.63 3.19
CA PRO A 33 56.06 -11.21 4.07
C PRO A 33 56.51 -11.44 5.52
N ARG A 34 57.83 -11.55 5.77
CA ARG A 34 58.41 -11.69 7.12
C ARG A 34 58.52 -10.36 7.87
N THR A 35 58.80 -9.27 7.16
CA THR A 35 59.06 -7.94 7.75
C THR A 35 57.85 -7.01 7.71
N VAL A 36 56.82 -7.35 6.94
CA VAL A 36 55.63 -6.49 6.73
C VAL A 36 54.87 -6.18 8.02
N LYS A 37 54.82 -7.09 8.99
CA LYS A 37 54.15 -6.85 10.28
C LYS A 37 54.84 -5.73 11.07
N GLN A 38 56.17 -5.73 11.07
CA GLN A 38 56.95 -4.67 11.72
C GLN A 38 56.73 -3.35 11.00
N PHE A 39 56.75 -3.37 9.66
CA PHE A 39 56.44 -2.19 8.86
C PHE A 39 55.08 -1.59 9.22
N TYR A 40 54.00 -2.38 9.18
CA TYR A 40 52.64 -1.91 9.52
C TYR A 40 52.56 -1.35 10.93
N GLY A 41 53.13 -2.04 11.93
CA GLY A 41 53.17 -1.55 13.31
C GLY A 41 53.84 -0.18 13.41
N THR A 42 55.05 -0.05 12.86
CA THR A 42 55.83 1.20 12.89
C THR A 42 55.09 2.35 12.21
N VAL A 43 54.59 2.16 10.98
CA VAL A 43 53.98 3.29 10.25
C VAL A 43 52.59 3.65 10.77
N LEU A 44 51.84 2.72 11.37
CA LEU A 44 50.51 3.00 11.93
C LEU A 44 50.58 3.65 13.32
N GLU A 45 51.62 3.39 14.11
CA GLU A 45 51.87 4.09 15.38
C GLU A 45 52.02 5.60 15.19
N LEU A 46 52.48 6.04 14.02
CA LEU A 46 52.60 7.46 13.67
C LEU A 46 51.25 8.21 13.73
N PHE A 47 50.15 7.55 13.39
CA PHE A 47 48.81 8.17 13.48
C PHE A 47 48.34 8.36 14.92
N LYS A 48 48.83 7.52 15.86
CA LYS A 48 48.53 7.64 17.29
C LYS A 48 49.33 8.76 17.95
N ALA A 49 50.56 8.99 17.48
CA ALA A 49 51.46 10.00 18.02
C ALA A 49 50.99 11.45 17.74
N GLY A 50 50.10 11.66 16.77
CA GLY A 50 49.48 12.97 16.49
C GLY A 50 50.37 13.99 15.77
N ASN A 51 51.63 13.65 15.48
CA ASN A 51 52.62 14.57 14.89
C ASN A 51 52.68 14.51 13.36
N LEU A 52 51.70 13.89 12.71
CA LEU A 52 51.71 13.61 11.28
C LEU A 52 50.96 14.70 10.51
N THR A 53 51.61 15.31 9.52
CA THR A 53 50.95 16.25 8.60
C THR A 53 49.99 15.51 7.66
N LYS A 54 49.01 16.22 7.10
CA LYS A 54 48.04 15.66 6.15
C LYS A 54 48.73 14.99 4.96
N GLU A 55 49.75 15.62 4.41
CA GLU A 55 50.47 15.15 3.24
C GLU A 55 51.21 13.85 3.57
N LEU A 56 51.94 13.85 4.68
CA LEU A 56 52.74 12.69 5.09
C LEU A 56 51.87 11.50 5.49
N GLY A 57 50.75 11.74 6.17
CA GLY A 57 49.80 10.68 6.50
C GLY A 57 49.13 10.05 5.28
N ASN A 58 48.81 10.85 4.27
CA ASN A 58 48.31 10.32 3.00
C ASN A 58 49.40 9.52 2.26
N GLU A 59 50.67 9.94 2.31
CA GLU A 59 51.78 9.14 1.75
C GLU A 59 51.97 7.80 2.48
N VAL A 60 51.82 7.77 3.80
CA VAL A 60 51.84 6.52 4.59
C VAL A 60 50.70 5.59 4.18
N LEU A 61 49.46 6.09 4.15
CA LEU A 61 48.30 5.28 3.72
C LEU A 61 48.45 4.79 2.29
N LEU A 62 48.92 5.64 1.37
CA LEU A 62 49.17 5.26 -0.02
C LEU A 62 50.24 4.17 -0.14
N SER A 63 51.28 4.21 0.71
CA SER A 63 52.32 3.19 0.74
C SER A 63 51.76 1.85 1.22
N ILE A 64 50.91 1.87 2.25
CA ILE A 64 50.17 0.68 2.68
C ILE A 64 49.26 0.18 1.55
N CYS A 65 48.49 1.05 0.88
CA CYS A 65 47.64 0.70 -0.27
C CYS A 65 48.42 -0.05 -1.35
N LYS A 66 49.61 0.43 -1.71
CA LYS A 66 50.46 -0.21 -2.73
C LYS A 66 50.93 -1.61 -2.32
N LEU A 67 51.22 -1.83 -1.04
CA LEU A 67 51.59 -3.15 -0.52
C LEU A 67 50.40 -4.11 -0.54
N VAL A 68 49.24 -3.67 -0.03
CA VAL A 68 48.04 -4.53 0.08
C VAL A 68 47.36 -4.82 -1.26
N GLN A 69 47.83 -4.25 -2.37
CA GLN A 69 47.43 -4.69 -3.71
C GLN A 69 47.82 -6.14 -3.99
N ASP A 70 48.90 -6.63 -3.37
CA ASP A 70 49.29 -8.02 -3.43
C ASP A 70 48.77 -8.78 -2.21
N LYS A 71 48.05 -9.88 -2.50
CA LYS A 71 47.34 -10.70 -1.53
C LYS A 71 48.26 -11.23 -0.42
N GLN A 72 49.55 -11.45 -0.71
CA GLN A 72 50.50 -11.93 0.31
C GLN A 72 50.71 -10.95 1.47
N TYR A 73 50.43 -9.66 1.26
CA TYR A 73 50.56 -8.61 2.29
C TYR A 73 49.24 -8.27 2.98
N ILE A 74 48.11 -8.76 2.47
CA ILE A 74 46.78 -8.62 3.09
C ILE A 74 46.66 -9.54 4.31
N THR A 75 47.02 -10.82 4.18
CA THR A 75 46.88 -11.78 5.30
C THR A 75 47.65 -11.34 6.55
N PRO A 76 48.90 -10.84 6.47
CA PRO A 76 49.58 -10.25 7.62
C PRO A 76 48.89 -9.01 8.18
N PHE A 77 48.24 -8.20 7.34
CA PHE A 77 47.49 -7.02 7.76
C PHE A 77 46.26 -7.42 8.59
N VAL A 78 45.45 -8.33 8.06
CA VAL A 78 44.21 -8.82 8.70
C VAL A 78 44.52 -9.60 9.97
N SER A 79 45.45 -10.57 9.91
CA SER A 79 45.82 -11.37 11.09
C SER A 79 46.49 -10.56 12.20
N GLY A 80 47.14 -9.44 11.86
CA GLY A 80 47.71 -8.51 12.85
C GLY A 80 46.70 -7.53 13.43
N LYS A 81 45.43 -7.55 12.98
CA LYS A 81 44.37 -6.62 13.39
C LYS A 81 44.72 -5.13 13.21
N TYR A 82 45.63 -4.81 12.30
CA TYR A 82 46.11 -3.43 12.06
C TYR A 82 45.03 -2.45 11.60
N ILE A 83 43.86 -2.97 11.20
CA ILE A 83 42.73 -2.13 10.83
C ILE A 83 42.29 -1.20 11.96
N VAL A 84 42.38 -1.62 13.23
CA VAL A 84 41.94 -0.79 14.37
C VAL A 84 42.82 0.42 14.63
N ASP A 85 44.04 0.42 14.07
CA ASP A 85 45.02 1.50 14.23
C ASP A 85 44.90 2.58 13.14
N LEU A 86 43.99 2.39 12.17
CA LEU A 86 43.78 3.35 11.09
C LEU A 86 43.12 4.64 11.60
N PRO A 87 43.41 5.80 10.99
CA PRO A 87 42.98 7.10 11.47
C PRO A 87 41.53 7.45 11.09
N PHE A 88 40.56 6.58 11.41
CA PHE A 88 39.14 6.78 11.10
C PHE A 88 38.53 8.08 11.64
N GLY A 89 39.13 8.64 12.70
CA GLY A 89 38.67 9.88 13.32
C GLY A 89 39.15 11.15 12.62
N ASN A 90 40.02 11.06 11.61
CA ASN A 90 40.64 12.21 10.99
C ASN A 90 40.21 12.38 9.52
N ASN A 91 39.39 13.40 9.28
CA ASN A 91 38.82 13.72 7.97
C ASN A 91 39.88 14.01 6.89
N ALA A 92 41.10 14.38 7.29
CA ALA A 92 42.19 14.69 6.37
C ALA A 92 42.67 13.46 5.58
N TYR A 93 42.35 12.25 6.06
CA TYR A 93 42.80 10.97 5.51
C TYR A 93 41.67 10.12 4.94
N THR A 94 40.41 10.59 4.99
CA THR A 94 39.23 9.77 4.67
C THR A 94 39.27 9.17 3.27
N ASP A 95 39.71 9.92 2.26
CA ASP A 95 39.76 9.41 0.88
C ASP A 95 40.76 8.26 0.72
N GLN A 96 42.00 8.45 1.19
CA GLN A 96 43.03 7.43 1.11
C GLN A 96 42.72 6.21 1.98
N LEU A 97 42.05 6.45 3.12
CA LEU A 97 41.55 5.39 3.99
C LEU A 97 40.50 4.54 3.27
N LEU A 98 39.53 5.15 2.57
CA LEU A 98 38.51 4.40 1.82
C LEU A 98 39.12 3.60 0.66
N ASP A 99 40.14 4.12 0.00
CA ASP A 99 40.89 3.37 -1.02
C ASP A 99 41.56 2.13 -0.39
N LEU A 100 42.21 2.30 0.77
CA LEU A 100 42.83 1.20 1.51
C LEU A 100 41.80 0.13 1.87
N LEU A 101 40.66 0.52 2.46
CA LEU A 101 39.58 -0.39 2.82
C LEU A 101 39.04 -1.13 1.60
N CYS A 102 38.98 -0.48 0.44
CA CYS A 102 38.58 -1.12 -0.81
C CYS A 102 39.53 -2.23 -1.25
N PHE A 103 40.85 -2.00 -1.20
CA PHE A 103 41.85 -3.02 -1.50
C PHE A 103 41.76 -4.20 -0.51
N LEU A 104 41.62 -3.90 0.79
CA LEU A 104 41.49 -4.90 1.82
C LEU A 104 40.28 -5.80 1.59
N VAL A 105 39.07 -5.24 1.46
CA VAL A 105 37.82 -6.00 1.23
C VAL A 105 37.86 -6.81 -0.07
N ARG A 106 38.54 -6.30 -1.11
CA ARG A 106 38.70 -7.03 -2.37
C ARG A 106 39.58 -8.27 -2.21
N GLY A 107 40.63 -8.22 -1.40
CA GLY A 107 41.50 -9.36 -1.17
C GLY A 107 41.03 -10.31 -0.08
N ASP A 108 40.52 -9.78 1.02
CA ASP A 108 40.05 -10.52 2.20
C ASP A 108 38.80 -9.82 2.79
N PRO A 109 37.60 -10.39 2.66
CA PRO A 109 36.37 -9.75 3.12
C PRO A 109 36.28 -9.66 4.65
N ASP A 110 37.04 -10.48 5.40
CA ASP A 110 37.13 -10.43 6.87
C ASP A 110 38.04 -9.31 7.38
N ALA A 111 38.65 -8.54 6.47
CA ALA A 111 39.47 -7.40 6.83
C ALA A 111 38.69 -6.34 7.64
N LEU A 112 37.38 -6.18 7.36
CA LEU A 112 36.52 -5.29 8.14
C LEU A 112 35.97 -6.04 9.35
N SER A 113 36.72 -6.01 10.46
CA SER A 113 36.32 -6.67 11.70
C SER A 113 35.15 -5.94 12.41
N PRO A 114 34.40 -6.64 13.29
CA PRO A 114 33.41 -6.04 14.17
C PRO A 114 33.92 -4.83 14.98
N ASP A 115 35.20 -4.85 15.34
CA ASP A 115 35.85 -3.84 16.20
C ASP A 115 35.85 -2.43 15.59
N ILE A 116 35.76 -2.33 14.26
CA ILE A 116 35.76 -1.05 13.55
C ILE A 116 34.37 -0.56 13.13
N ALA A 117 33.30 -1.28 13.45
CA ALA A 117 31.95 -0.89 13.03
C ALA A 117 31.53 0.52 13.48
N PRO A 118 31.81 0.97 14.73
CA PRO A 118 31.54 2.36 15.13
C PRO A 118 32.31 3.41 14.32
N GLN A 119 33.56 3.10 13.99
CA GLN A 119 34.44 3.95 13.20
C GLN A 119 33.98 4.01 11.74
N PHE A 120 33.57 2.86 11.20
CA PHE A 120 32.98 2.76 9.87
C PHE A 120 31.68 3.55 9.74
N ALA A 121 30.84 3.55 10.78
CA ALA A 121 29.64 4.38 10.82
C ALA A 121 29.96 5.88 10.70
N LYS A 122 31.07 6.36 11.28
CA LYS A 122 31.54 7.75 11.08
C LYS A 122 31.95 8.01 9.63
N LEU A 123 32.61 7.05 8.97
CA LEU A 123 32.96 7.18 7.56
C LEU A 123 31.71 7.29 6.67
N VAL A 124 30.64 6.57 7.00
CA VAL A 124 29.36 6.67 6.28
C VAL A 124 28.77 8.08 6.35
N GLU A 125 28.91 8.75 7.49
CA GLU A 125 28.45 10.14 7.63
C GLU A 125 29.30 11.14 6.83
N GLN A 126 30.60 10.86 6.68
CA GLN A 126 31.54 11.74 5.99
C GLN A 126 31.54 11.56 4.47
N GLN A 127 31.49 10.31 4.00
CA GLN A 127 31.63 9.92 2.59
C GLN A 127 30.63 8.79 2.25
N PRO A 128 29.31 9.07 2.26
CA PRO A 128 28.27 8.06 2.09
C PRO A 128 28.34 7.35 0.74
N GLU A 129 28.78 8.03 -0.32
CA GLU A 129 28.86 7.45 -1.66
C GLU A 129 29.93 6.35 -1.76
N LYS A 130 31.18 6.68 -1.41
CA LYS A 130 32.29 5.73 -1.43
C LYS A 130 32.09 4.57 -0.45
N THR A 131 31.53 4.85 0.73
CA THR A 131 31.22 3.79 1.70
C THR A 131 30.10 2.88 1.21
N LEU A 132 29.09 3.39 0.49
CA LEU A 132 28.08 2.56 -0.12
C LEU A 132 28.66 1.64 -1.21
N VAL A 133 29.57 2.14 -2.04
CA VAL A 133 30.29 1.31 -3.02
C VAL A 133 31.09 0.21 -2.33
N LEU A 134 31.80 0.53 -1.24
CA LEU A 134 32.52 -0.47 -0.45
C LEU A 134 31.58 -1.54 0.13
N LEU A 135 30.44 -1.12 0.70
CA LEU A 135 29.43 -2.04 1.21
C LEU A 135 28.83 -2.90 0.10
N ALA A 136 28.65 -2.37 -1.11
CA ALA A 136 28.19 -3.15 -2.26
C ALA A 136 29.21 -4.21 -2.69
N ILE A 137 30.52 -3.90 -2.67
CA ILE A 137 31.58 -4.88 -2.93
C ILE A 137 31.59 -5.96 -1.84
N LEU A 138 31.49 -5.55 -0.57
CA LEU A 138 31.43 -6.48 0.56
C LEU A 138 30.19 -7.38 0.48
N ALA A 139 29.04 -6.82 0.06
CA ALA A 139 27.78 -7.55 -0.02
C ALA A 139 27.82 -8.71 -1.02
N GLN A 140 28.62 -8.59 -2.09
CA GLN A 140 28.83 -9.70 -3.04
C GLN A 140 29.53 -10.91 -2.40
N LYS A 141 30.18 -10.72 -1.25
CA LYS A 141 30.91 -11.73 -0.49
C LYS A 141 30.27 -12.02 0.86
N PHE A 142 29.01 -11.65 1.08
CA PHE A 142 28.33 -11.73 2.37
C PHE A 142 28.50 -13.10 3.06
N ASP A 143 28.27 -14.20 2.33
CA ASP A 143 28.36 -15.57 2.86
C ASP A 143 29.78 -16.06 3.18
N ARG A 144 30.81 -15.26 2.84
CA ARG A 144 32.22 -15.59 3.09
C ARG A 144 32.81 -14.83 4.26
N ILE A 145 32.05 -13.94 4.88
CA ILE A 145 32.48 -13.14 6.03
C ILE A 145 32.10 -13.90 7.30
N GLU A 146 33.02 -13.99 8.25
CA GLU A 146 32.78 -14.69 9.53
C GLU A 146 31.67 -14.01 10.34
N ASP A 147 31.72 -12.68 10.46
CA ASP A 147 30.70 -11.86 11.12
C ASP A 147 30.36 -10.59 10.31
N PRO A 148 29.45 -10.68 9.32
CA PRO A 148 29.11 -9.54 8.47
C PRO A 148 28.24 -8.50 9.18
N TRP A 149 27.61 -8.85 10.29
CA TRP A 149 26.50 -8.09 10.87
C TRP A 149 26.88 -6.66 11.30
N PRO A 150 27.98 -6.43 12.03
CA PRO A 150 28.28 -5.10 12.57
C PRO A 150 28.47 -4.04 11.50
N ILE A 151 29.08 -4.41 10.36
CA ILE A 151 29.34 -3.51 9.24
C ILE A 151 28.05 -3.21 8.47
N PHE A 152 27.26 -4.24 8.11
CA PHE A 152 26.01 -4.04 7.37
C PHE A 152 24.89 -3.42 8.20
N GLU A 153 24.95 -3.52 9.54
CA GLU A 153 23.94 -2.93 10.40
C GLU A 153 23.91 -1.39 10.29
N VAL A 154 25.01 -0.75 9.87
CA VAL A 154 25.06 0.69 9.59
C VAL A 154 24.03 1.10 8.53
N LEU A 155 23.77 0.25 7.53
CA LEU A 155 22.77 0.53 6.48
C LEU A 155 21.36 0.70 7.03
N VAL A 156 21.00 -0.02 8.10
CA VAL A 156 19.65 0.03 8.67
C VAL A 156 19.53 0.93 9.90
N LYS A 157 20.63 1.11 10.65
CA LYS A 157 20.68 1.98 11.83
C LYS A 157 20.76 3.45 11.45
N ASN A 158 21.48 3.78 10.38
CA ASN A 158 21.71 5.15 9.95
C ASN A 158 21.38 5.34 8.45
N PRO A 159 20.09 5.40 8.07
CA PRO A 159 19.70 5.59 6.68
C PRO A 159 19.92 7.03 6.18
N LYS A 160 20.01 8.01 7.09
CA LYS A 160 20.02 9.45 6.75
C LYS A 160 21.16 9.88 5.82
N PRO A 161 22.43 9.43 6.00
CA PRO A 161 23.53 9.80 5.11
C PRO A 161 23.31 9.37 3.65
N PHE A 162 22.48 8.35 3.43
CA PHE A 162 22.15 7.85 2.09
C PHE A 162 20.93 8.56 1.47
N ASN A 163 20.23 9.41 2.22
CA ASN A 163 19.01 10.09 1.82
C ASN A 163 19.28 11.32 0.94
N ASN A 164 19.96 11.08 -0.19
CA ASN A 164 20.25 12.06 -1.24
C ASN A 164 19.77 11.50 -2.58
N GLU A 165 19.16 12.33 -3.42
CA GLU A 165 18.58 11.96 -4.72
C GLU A 165 19.53 11.15 -5.61
N ASN A 166 20.83 11.45 -5.60
CA ASN A 166 21.83 10.73 -6.42
C ASN A 166 22.26 9.37 -5.85
N LEU A 167 22.07 9.15 -4.55
CA LEU A 167 22.62 7.99 -3.83
C LEU A 167 21.54 7.01 -3.36
N PHE A 168 20.35 7.53 -3.07
CA PHE A 168 19.30 6.79 -2.39
C PHE A 168 18.82 5.57 -3.17
N GLY A 169 18.77 5.67 -4.52
CA GLY A 169 18.46 4.54 -5.39
C GLY A 169 19.43 3.37 -5.22
N ASN A 170 20.73 3.64 -5.17
CA ASN A 170 21.77 2.62 -4.96
C ASN A 170 21.68 2.01 -3.56
N TYR A 171 21.36 2.83 -2.55
CA TYR A 171 21.18 2.39 -1.18
C TYR A 171 19.99 1.41 -1.05
N VAL A 172 18.84 1.78 -1.63
CA VAL A 172 17.65 0.92 -1.66
C VAL A 172 17.96 -0.38 -2.42
N ALA A 173 18.65 -0.30 -3.56
CA ALA A 173 19.04 -1.47 -4.34
C ALA A 173 19.95 -2.43 -3.56
N LEU A 174 20.92 -1.91 -2.80
CA LEU A 174 21.81 -2.72 -1.97
C LEU A 174 21.05 -3.47 -0.87
N LEU A 175 20.15 -2.80 -0.16
CA LEU A 175 19.35 -3.44 0.88
C LEU A 175 18.40 -4.50 0.31
N ILE A 176 17.80 -4.25 -0.85
CA ILE A 176 16.97 -5.24 -1.56
C ILE A 176 17.83 -6.43 -2.00
N TYR A 177 19.03 -6.18 -2.55
CA TYR A 177 19.97 -7.22 -2.95
C TYR A 177 20.31 -8.14 -1.76
N LEU A 178 20.63 -7.56 -0.59
CA LEU A 178 20.94 -8.33 0.61
C LEU A 178 19.74 -9.17 1.08
N ASN A 179 18.55 -8.58 1.13
CA ASN A 179 17.32 -9.30 1.51
C ASN A 179 16.93 -10.40 0.50
N LYS A 180 17.21 -10.21 -0.78
CA LYS A 180 16.84 -11.16 -1.84
C LYS A 180 17.77 -12.37 -1.84
N ASN A 181 19.07 -12.14 -1.74
CA ASN A 181 20.08 -13.17 -1.98
C ASN A 181 20.52 -13.92 -0.70
N TYR A 182 20.41 -13.30 0.48
CA TYR A 182 20.91 -13.91 1.73
C TYR A 182 19.78 -14.11 2.74
N GLU A 183 19.35 -15.36 2.90
CA GLU A 183 18.29 -15.75 3.85
C GLU A 183 18.59 -15.31 5.29
N PRO A 184 19.81 -15.50 5.85
CA PRO A 184 20.12 -15.02 7.20
C PRO A 184 19.90 -13.51 7.34
N PHE A 185 20.31 -12.72 6.33
CA PHE A 185 20.11 -11.27 6.33
C PHE A 185 18.63 -10.92 6.29
N ARG A 186 17.86 -11.57 5.41
CA ARG A 186 16.41 -11.38 5.31
C ARG A 186 15.70 -11.63 6.64
N GLN A 187 16.03 -12.74 7.31
CA GLN A 187 15.42 -13.08 8.61
C GLN A 187 15.73 -12.03 9.69
N ALA A 188 16.98 -11.59 9.77
CA ALA A 188 17.41 -10.63 10.81
C ALA A 188 17.02 -9.16 10.50
N TYR A 189 17.00 -8.77 9.23
CA TYR A 189 16.99 -7.36 8.83
C TYR A 189 15.82 -6.92 7.94
N SER A 190 14.95 -7.80 7.43
CA SER A 190 13.80 -7.37 6.60
C SER A 190 12.90 -6.35 7.32
N LYS A 191 12.61 -6.58 8.61
CA LYS A 191 11.85 -5.64 9.45
C LYS A 191 12.57 -4.30 9.66
N LYS A 192 13.90 -4.33 9.86
CA LYS A 192 14.71 -3.11 10.01
C LYS A 192 14.80 -2.33 8.68
N THR A 193 14.94 -3.05 7.56
CA THR A 193 14.94 -2.52 6.19
C THR A 193 13.63 -1.81 5.87
N TRP A 194 12.49 -2.47 6.15
CA TRP A 194 11.17 -1.86 6.00
C TRP A 194 11.06 -0.56 6.79
N ARG A 195 11.47 -0.56 8.07
CA ARG A 195 11.43 0.64 8.92
C ARG A 195 12.36 1.74 8.43
N ALA A 196 13.53 1.40 7.89
CA ALA A 196 14.45 2.37 7.31
C ALA A 196 13.77 3.10 6.13
N PHE A 197 13.20 2.36 5.17
CA PHE A 197 12.47 2.95 4.04
C PHE A 197 11.25 3.77 4.50
N SER A 198 10.47 3.24 5.44
CA SER A 198 9.34 3.97 6.03
C SER A 198 9.78 5.26 6.73
N SER A 199 10.92 5.27 7.42
CA SER A 199 11.44 6.47 8.08
C SER A 199 11.88 7.55 7.09
N CYS A 200 12.43 7.14 5.95
CA CYS A 200 12.83 8.06 4.88
C CYS A 200 11.63 8.76 4.24
N LEU A 201 10.41 8.19 4.29
CA LEU A 201 9.22 8.80 3.71
C LEU A 201 8.77 10.10 4.38
N LYS A 202 9.11 10.34 5.65
CA LYS A 202 8.58 11.48 6.43
C LYS A 202 8.88 12.83 5.76
N ASP A 203 10.13 13.01 5.37
CA ASP A 203 10.67 14.26 4.82
C ASP A 203 11.18 14.11 3.38
N ALA A 204 10.73 13.07 2.66
CA ALA A 204 11.20 12.76 1.30
C ALA A 204 10.67 13.74 0.24
N SER A 205 11.53 14.07 -0.74
CA SER A 205 11.12 14.61 -2.05
C SER A 205 10.32 13.56 -2.85
N SER A 206 9.65 13.97 -3.94
CA SER A 206 8.87 13.05 -4.79
C SER A 206 9.70 11.84 -5.25
N ASP A 207 10.95 12.07 -5.67
CA ASP A 207 11.82 11.03 -6.22
C ASP A 207 12.31 10.04 -5.15
N ILE A 208 12.72 10.56 -3.99
CA ILE A 208 13.08 9.73 -2.85
C ILE A 208 11.86 8.91 -2.40
N ALA A 209 10.69 9.54 -2.31
CA ALA A 209 9.47 8.87 -1.89
C ALA A 209 9.07 7.75 -2.86
N ARG A 210 9.15 7.99 -4.17
CA ARG A 210 8.92 6.97 -5.20
C ARG A 210 9.87 5.78 -5.01
N THR A 211 11.16 6.05 -4.80
CA THR A 211 12.17 5.02 -4.57
C THR A 211 11.90 4.23 -3.28
N CYS A 212 11.53 4.91 -2.18
CA CYS A 212 11.11 4.28 -0.93
C CYS A 212 9.91 3.35 -1.14
N LEU A 213 8.86 3.83 -1.81
CA LEU A 213 7.62 3.08 -2.04
C LEU A 213 7.88 1.84 -2.92
N CYS A 214 8.70 1.96 -3.97
CA CYS A 214 9.16 0.83 -4.76
C CYS A 214 10.01 -0.14 -3.92
N GLY A 215 10.88 0.37 -3.05
CA GLY A 215 11.66 -0.44 -2.12
C GLY A 215 10.80 -1.21 -1.12
N LEU A 216 9.75 -0.57 -0.57
CA LEU A 216 8.76 -1.23 0.28
C LEU A 216 8.04 -2.35 -0.47
N CYS A 217 7.64 -2.12 -1.73
CA CYS A 217 7.06 -3.19 -2.57
C CYS A 217 8.03 -4.37 -2.72
N ALA A 218 9.30 -4.10 -3.02
CA ALA A 218 10.30 -5.15 -3.19
C ALA A 218 10.54 -5.95 -1.89
N VAL A 219 10.62 -5.27 -0.75
CA VAL A 219 10.77 -5.93 0.56
C VAL A 219 9.53 -6.76 0.90
N PHE A 220 8.33 -6.26 0.57
CA PHE A 220 7.09 -7.02 0.73
C PHE A 220 7.06 -8.27 -0.15
N ASP A 221 7.43 -8.16 -1.43
CA ASP A 221 7.47 -9.28 -2.38
C ASP A 221 8.44 -10.38 -1.91
N ILE A 222 9.49 -9.99 -1.18
CA ILE A 222 10.46 -10.90 -0.55
C ILE A 222 9.92 -11.51 0.76
N ASN A 223 9.24 -10.72 1.59
CA ASN A 223 8.68 -11.16 2.88
C ASN A 223 7.30 -10.52 3.14
N PRO A 224 6.19 -11.15 2.72
CA PRO A 224 4.85 -10.56 2.83
C PRO A 224 4.40 -10.26 4.26
N LYS A 225 4.95 -10.97 5.26
CA LYS A 225 4.62 -10.75 6.68
C LYS A 225 5.30 -9.53 7.28
N VAL A 226 6.20 -8.87 6.55
CA VAL A 226 7.00 -7.74 7.07
C VAL A 226 6.13 -6.54 7.43
N ALA A 227 5.15 -6.19 6.59
CA ALA A 227 4.30 -5.01 6.80
C ALA A 227 3.53 -5.11 8.12
N GLN A 228 2.90 -6.27 8.37
CA GLN A 228 2.17 -6.56 9.60
C GLN A 228 3.09 -6.49 10.84
N LYS A 229 4.31 -7.02 10.74
CA LYS A 229 5.26 -7.08 11.88
C LYS A 229 5.98 -5.77 12.14
N ALA A 230 6.19 -4.96 11.11
CA ALA A 230 7.00 -3.75 11.17
C ALA A 230 6.17 -2.49 11.42
N GLY A 231 4.89 -2.51 11.07
CA GLY A 231 3.99 -1.36 11.01
C GLY A 231 3.95 -0.76 9.60
N TYR A 232 2.75 -0.51 9.07
CA TYR A 232 2.58 0.13 7.77
C TYR A 232 2.67 1.66 7.91
N PRO A 233 3.38 2.38 7.02
CA PRO A 233 3.53 3.84 7.11
C PRO A 233 2.30 4.57 6.55
N THR A 234 1.14 4.43 7.20
CA THR A 234 -0.16 4.89 6.67
C THR A 234 -0.22 6.39 6.43
N ALA A 235 0.24 7.19 7.40
CA ALA A 235 0.19 8.64 7.31
C ALA A 235 1.06 9.17 6.16
N GLU A 236 2.28 8.63 6.03
CA GLU A 236 3.20 9.00 4.97
C GLU A 236 2.68 8.55 3.60
N VAL A 237 2.15 7.33 3.49
CA VAL A 237 1.54 6.84 2.24
C VAL A 237 0.33 7.69 1.83
N ALA A 238 -0.51 8.09 2.79
CA ALA A 238 -1.65 8.96 2.53
C ALA A 238 -1.22 10.33 1.97
N LYS A 239 -0.11 10.90 2.47
CA LYS A 239 0.47 12.16 1.97
C LYS A 239 0.86 12.05 0.49
N PHE A 240 1.57 10.99 0.11
CA PHE A 240 2.07 10.81 -1.27
C PHE A 240 1.01 10.38 -2.27
N LEU A 241 -0.16 9.91 -1.82
CA LEU A 241 -1.26 9.57 -2.72
C LEU A 241 -1.85 10.81 -3.44
N LYS A 242 -1.68 12.02 -2.87
CA LYS A 242 -2.16 13.28 -3.46
C LYS A 242 -1.31 13.74 -4.66
N ASN A 243 -0.06 13.33 -4.75
CA ASN A 243 0.86 13.74 -5.80
C ASN A 243 0.80 12.75 -6.97
N GLN A 244 0.57 13.26 -8.18
CA GLN A 244 0.45 12.46 -9.41
C GLN A 244 1.73 11.66 -9.71
N GLU A 245 2.90 12.21 -9.43
CA GLU A 245 4.20 11.56 -9.69
C GLU A 245 4.37 10.30 -8.82
N THR A 246 4.02 10.42 -7.54
CA THR A 246 4.18 9.34 -6.55
C THR A 246 2.99 8.38 -6.52
N LYS A 247 1.82 8.78 -7.04
CA LYS A 247 0.62 7.92 -7.16
C LYS A 247 0.95 6.58 -7.82
N SER A 248 1.76 6.60 -8.87
CA SER A 248 2.20 5.42 -9.62
C SER A 248 2.94 4.38 -8.77
N ALA A 249 3.59 4.81 -7.68
CA ALA A 249 4.30 3.95 -6.73
C ALA A 249 3.47 3.61 -5.48
N VAL A 250 2.55 4.49 -5.07
CA VAL A 250 1.65 4.24 -3.92
C VAL A 250 0.65 3.12 -4.22
N ILE A 251 0.00 3.15 -5.39
CA ILE A 251 -1.05 2.18 -5.73
C ILE A 251 -0.53 0.73 -5.73
N PRO A 252 0.63 0.40 -6.33
CA PRO A 252 1.21 -0.94 -6.24
C PRO A 252 1.52 -1.41 -4.81
N LEU A 253 1.89 -0.49 -3.91
CA LEU A 253 2.13 -0.82 -2.50
C LEU A 253 0.81 -1.17 -1.81
N LEU A 254 -0.23 -0.36 -1.99
CA LEU A 254 -1.56 -0.60 -1.42
C LEU A 254 -2.26 -1.86 -1.98
N LEU A 255 -1.95 -2.25 -3.22
CA LEU A 255 -2.40 -3.53 -3.77
C LEU A 255 -1.74 -4.74 -3.10
N ARG A 256 -0.54 -4.57 -2.56
CA ARG A 256 0.24 -5.63 -1.89
C ARG A 256 -0.06 -5.70 -0.40
N ALA A 257 0.03 -4.55 0.26
CA ALA A 257 -0.07 -4.39 1.70
C ALA A 257 -1.07 -3.29 2.03
N GLN A 258 -2.11 -3.62 2.80
CA GLN A 258 -3.15 -2.68 3.20
C GLN A 258 -3.14 -2.49 4.72
N PRO A 259 -3.19 -1.25 5.22
CA PRO A 259 -3.19 -0.96 6.65
C PRO A 259 -4.57 -1.15 7.29
N LYS A 260 -5.27 -2.26 7.01
CA LYS A 260 -6.68 -2.45 7.44
C LYS A 260 -6.85 -2.44 8.96
N ASP A 261 -5.79 -2.79 9.70
CA ASP A 261 -5.79 -2.90 11.15
C ASP A 261 -5.26 -1.63 11.84
N ASP A 262 -4.90 -0.60 11.07
CA ASP A 262 -4.44 0.66 11.63
C ASP A 262 -5.61 1.44 12.26
N PRO A 263 -5.34 2.30 13.26
CA PRO A 263 -6.38 3.09 13.92
C PRO A 263 -7.18 3.94 12.91
N PRO A 264 -8.51 4.10 13.12
CA PRO A 264 -9.37 4.89 12.22
C PRO A 264 -8.85 6.30 11.91
N GLU A 265 -8.24 6.96 12.90
CA GLU A 265 -7.66 8.30 12.77
C GLU A 265 -6.53 8.37 11.73
N GLN A 266 -5.74 7.30 11.60
CA GLN A 266 -4.67 7.22 10.62
C GLN A 266 -5.20 6.80 9.24
N LEU A 267 -6.22 5.95 9.23
CA LEU A 267 -6.88 5.48 8.01
C LEU A 267 -7.67 6.56 7.28
N ARG A 268 -8.29 7.48 8.03
CA ARG A 268 -9.19 8.50 7.48
C ARG A 268 -8.56 9.35 6.37
N PRO A 269 -7.35 9.94 6.53
CA PRO A 269 -6.68 10.65 5.44
C PRO A 269 -6.39 9.76 4.22
N LEU A 270 -6.01 8.51 4.43
CA LEU A 270 -5.71 7.56 3.35
C LEU A 270 -6.97 7.26 2.54
N ILE A 271 -8.07 6.90 3.20
CA ILE A 271 -9.35 6.55 2.56
C ILE A 271 -9.90 7.74 1.78
N GLN A 272 -9.88 8.95 2.37
CA GLN A 272 -10.35 10.15 1.69
C GLN A 272 -9.55 10.48 0.43
N ASN A 273 -8.22 10.30 0.47
CA ASN A 273 -7.38 10.50 -0.72
C ASN A 273 -7.60 9.38 -1.74
N LEU A 274 -7.79 8.13 -1.31
CA LEU A 274 -8.11 7.00 -2.19
C LEU A 274 -9.43 7.19 -2.92
N VAL A 275 -10.48 7.70 -2.26
CA VAL A 275 -11.77 8.02 -2.90
C VAL A 275 -11.57 9.02 -4.03
N ARG A 276 -10.77 10.07 -3.82
CA ARG A 276 -10.46 11.05 -4.88
C ARG A 276 -9.71 10.42 -6.05
N VAL A 277 -8.75 9.54 -5.76
CA VAL A 277 -8.00 8.84 -6.81
C VAL A 277 -8.88 7.83 -7.55
N ALA A 278 -9.80 7.15 -6.86
CA ALA A 278 -10.74 6.18 -7.42
C ALA A 278 -11.68 6.78 -8.48
N ALA A 279 -11.90 8.09 -8.47
CA ALA A 279 -12.64 8.78 -9.53
C ALA A 279 -11.98 8.67 -10.91
N THR A 280 -10.66 8.40 -10.96
CA THR A 280 -9.90 8.29 -12.22
C THR A 280 -9.17 6.96 -12.38
N GLU A 281 -8.92 6.24 -11.28
CA GLU A 281 -8.09 5.03 -11.27
C GLU A 281 -8.86 3.82 -10.74
N LYS A 282 -9.22 2.90 -11.63
CA LYS A 282 -9.94 1.66 -11.27
C LYS A 282 -9.25 0.85 -10.17
N LYS A 283 -7.91 0.83 -10.14
CA LYS A 283 -7.13 0.12 -9.11
C LYS A 283 -7.37 0.70 -7.71
N ALA A 284 -7.57 2.00 -7.58
CA ALA A 284 -7.89 2.62 -6.30
C ALA A 284 -9.28 2.21 -5.81
N THR A 285 -10.28 2.06 -6.70
CA THR A 285 -11.58 1.52 -6.30
C THR A 285 -11.47 0.07 -5.81
N LEU A 286 -10.63 -0.77 -6.46
CA LEU A 286 -10.40 -2.14 -5.99
C LEU A 286 -9.76 -2.18 -4.60
N ILE A 287 -8.78 -1.30 -4.33
CA ILE A 287 -8.18 -1.16 -3.00
C ILE A 287 -9.27 -0.77 -1.98
N LEU A 288 -10.12 0.22 -2.30
CA LEU A 288 -11.21 0.63 -1.41
C LEU A 288 -12.19 -0.50 -1.13
N MET A 289 -12.59 -1.29 -2.14
CA MET A 289 -13.47 -2.44 -1.96
C MET A 289 -12.85 -3.46 -1.00
N GLU A 290 -11.59 -3.78 -1.20
CA GLU A 290 -10.88 -4.76 -0.37
C GLU A 290 -10.69 -4.25 1.07
N MET A 291 -10.35 -2.98 1.26
CA MET A 291 -10.24 -2.37 2.59
C MET A 291 -11.60 -2.26 3.29
N ALA A 292 -12.67 -1.93 2.56
CA ALA A 292 -14.03 -1.77 3.08
C ALA A 292 -14.68 -3.09 3.53
N THR A 293 -14.02 -4.23 3.34
CA THR A 293 -14.42 -5.47 4.03
C THR A 293 -14.22 -5.37 5.55
N ASN A 294 -13.34 -4.48 6.01
CA ASN A 294 -13.21 -4.12 7.42
C ASN A 294 -14.31 -3.11 7.83
N PRO A 295 -15.05 -3.35 8.93
CA PRO A 295 -16.12 -2.46 9.39
C PRO A 295 -15.69 -1.01 9.65
N SER A 296 -14.51 -0.79 10.23
CA SER A 296 -14.01 0.56 10.54
C SER A 296 -13.70 1.36 9.28
N VAL A 297 -13.20 0.71 8.23
CA VAL A 297 -12.99 1.36 6.92
C VAL A 297 -14.34 1.71 6.29
N ALA A 298 -15.30 0.79 6.34
CA ALA A 298 -16.64 1.02 5.80
C ALA A 298 -17.37 2.15 6.53
N GLU A 299 -17.21 2.26 7.85
CA GLU A 299 -17.73 3.36 8.65
C GLU A 299 -17.18 4.72 8.19
N ILE A 300 -15.85 4.83 7.98
CA ILE A 300 -15.22 6.04 7.45
C ILE A 300 -15.79 6.45 6.07
N LEU A 301 -16.10 5.47 5.22
CA LEU A 301 -16.74 5.74 3.92
C LEU A 301 -18.18 6.25 4.07
N VAL A 302 -18.92 5.77 5.08
CA VAL A 302 -20.32 6.17 5.32
C VAL A 302 -20.41 7.56 5.93
N GLU A 303 -19.45 7.98 6.75
CA GLU A 303 -19.39 9.34 7.31
C GLU A 303 -19.27 10.43 6.22
N ASN A 304 -18.68 10.09 5.06
CA ASN A 304 -18.62 10.99 3.91
C ASN A 304 -19.18 10.29 2.65
N PRO A 305 -20.51 10.19 2.52
CA PRO A 305 -21.16 9.39 1.47
C PRO A 305 -21.17 10.06 0.09
N LYS A 306 -20.45 11.18 -0.10
CA LYS A 306 -20.41 11.91 -1.38
C LYS A 306 -20.02 11.02 -2.56
N TRP A 307 -19.10 10.10 -2.32
CA TRP A 307 -18.62 9.14 -3.30
C TRP A 307 -19.71 8.23 -3.88
N ILE A 308 -20.82 8.01 -3.15
CA ILE A 308 -21.95 7.20 -3.61
C ILE A 308 -22.63 7.87 -4.82
N SER A 309 -22.69 9.20 -4.82
CA SER A 309 -23.26 9.97 -5.93
C SER A 309 -22.26 10.27 -7.05
N GLU A 310 -20.98 9.97 -6.85
CA GLU A 310 -19.90 10.20 -7.81
C GLU A 310 -19.59 8.89 -8.58
N GLN A 311 -19.14 9.01 -9.82
CA GLN A 311 -18.72 7.86 -10.63
C GLN A 311 -17.26 7.52 -10.29
N LEU A 312 -16.96 6.26 -9.93
CA LEU A 312 -15.65 5.84 -9.41
C LEU A 312 -15.00 4.63 -10.11
N PRO A 313 -14.34 4.74 -11.27
CA PRO A 313 -14.44 5.81 -12.26
C PRO A 313 -15.71 5.66 -13.13
N THR A 314 -16.39 4.51 -13.05
CA THR A 314 -17.69 4.29 -13.69
C THR A 314 -18.77 4.00 -12.63
N VAL A 315 -20.03 4.05 -13.05
CA VAL A 315 -21.18 3.68 -12.22
C VAL A 315 -21.04 2.26 -11.67
N ILE A 316 -20.53 1.31 -12.46
CA ILE A 316 -20.41 -0.11 -12.06
C ILE A 316 -19.45 -0.25 -10.88
N GLU A 317 -18.32 0.46 -10.90
CA GLU A 317 -17.38 0.41 -9.79
C GLU A 317 -17.92 1.11 -8.53
N THR A 318 -18.67 2.22 -8.66
CA THR A 318 -19.40 2.83 -7.52
C THR A 318 -20.41 1.85 -6.93
N VAL A 319 -21.18 1.14 -7.77
CA VAL A 319 -22.15 0.10 -7.37
C VAL A 319 -21.48 -1.04 -6.61
N ARG A 320 -20.30 -1.49 -7.07
CA ARG A 320 -19.55 -2.56 -6.39
C ARG A 320 -19.06 -2.13 -5.01
N LEU A 321 -18.50 -0.92 -4.89
CA LEU A 321 -18.09 -0.40 -3.59
C LEU A 321 -19.29 -0.21 -2.66
N PHE A 322 -20.41 0.32 -3.17
CA PHE A 322 -21.66 0.43 -2.42
C PHE A 322 -22.17 -0.94 -1.94
N ALA A 323 -22.08 -1.98 -2.77
CA ALA A 323 -22.46 -3.33 -2.37
C ALA A 323 -21.61 -3.88 -1.22
N VAL A 324 -20.29 -3.62 -1.21
CA VAL A 324 -19.38 -4.00 -0.12
C VAL A 324 -19.77 -3.28 1.17
N VAL A 325 -19.98 -1.96 1.12
CA VAL A 325 -20.38 -1.17 2.29
C VAL A 325 -21.75 -1.61 2.82
N LEU A 326 -22.71 -1.87 1.92
CA LEU A 326 -24.06 -2.34 2.25
C LEU A 326 -24.09 -3.74 2.90
N ALA A 327 -23.04 -4.54 2.71
CA ALA A 327 -22.91 -5.85 3.35
C ALA A 327 -22.85 -5.72 4.89
N HIS A 328 -22.33 -4.61 5.41
CA HIS A 328 -22.30 -4.29 6.83
C HIS A 328 -23.69 -3.85 7.31
N LYS A 329 -24.39 -4.74 8.00
CA LYS A 329 -25.79 -4.52 8.43
C LYS A 329 -25.95 -3.28 9.30
N GLU A 330 -25.00 -3.03 10.20
CA GLU A 330 -25.03 -1.92 11.15
C GLU A 330 -24.97 -0.55 10.47
N LEU A 331 -24.32 -0.45 9.30
CA LEU A 331 -24.15 0.81 8.58
C LEU A 331 -25.35 1.21 7.72
N ARG A 332 -26.33 0.32 7.54
CA ARG A 332 -27.47 0.55 6.63
C ARG A 332 -28.37 1.69 7.06
N LYS A 333 -28.50 1.91 8.37
CA LYS A 333 -29.26 3.05 8.91
C LYS A 333 -28.53 4.35 8.62
N SER A 334 -27.22 4.39 8.85
CA SER A 334 -26.38 5.57 8.59
C SER A 334 -26.33 5.94 7.10
N LEU A 335 -26.28 4.96 6.19
CA LEU A 335 -26.42 5.20 4.75
C LEU A 335 -27.73 5.92 4.37
N MET A 336 -28.79 5.71 5.15
CA MET A 336 -30.12 6.25 4.91
C MET A 336 -30.42 7.54 5.69
N GLU A 337 -29.48 8.05 6.49
CA GLU A 337 -29.62 9.35 7.16
C GLU A 337 -29.74 10.49 6.16
N ASN A 338 -29.00 10.42 5.04
CA ASN A 338 -29.17 11.29 3.89
C ASN A 338 -29.45 10.49 2.61
N PRO A 339 -30.72 10.17 2.32
CA PRO A 339 -31.07 9.29 1.21
C PRO A 339 -30.72 9.86 -0.17
N THR A 340 -30.42 11.16 -0.27
CA THR A 340 -30.13 11.86 -1.53
C THR A 340 -28.98 11.19 -2.30
N TYR A 341 -27.94 10.71 -1.60
CA TYR A 341 -26.80 10.06 -2.24
C TYR A 341 -27.17 8.72 -2.87
N VAL A 342 -27.97 7.91 -2.18
CA VAL A 342 -28.49 6.63 -2.68
C VAL A 342 -29.44 6.86 -3.86
N ILE A 343 -30.32 7.86 -3.78
CA ILE A 343 -31.22 8.23 -4.88
C ILE A 343 -30.42 8.63 -6.13
N LYS A 344 -29.36 9.44 -5.97
CA LYS A 344 -28.48 9.81 -7.09
C LYS A 344 -27.77 8.60 -7.69
N LEU A 345 -27.27 7.68 -6.86
CA LEU A 345 -26.69 6.42 -7.36
C LEU A 345 -27.72 5.65 -8.19
N PHE A 346 -28.95 5.52 -7.70
CA PHE A 346 -30.00 4.79 -8.39
C PHE A 346 -30.38 5.45 -9.73
N LEU A 347 -30.44 6.78 -9.81
CA LEU A 347 -30.64 7.50 -11.07
C LEU A 347 -29.49 7.20 -12.05
N ASN A 348 -28.23 7.37 -11.62
CA ASN A 348 -27.06 7.08 -12.45
C ASN A 348 -27.04 5.62 -12.96
N MET A 349 -27.56 4.69 -12.16
CA MET A 349 -27.72 3.29 -12.52
C MET A 349 -28.79 3.10 -13.62
N ILE A 350 -29.98 3.71 -13.49
CA ILE A 350 -31.03 3.63 -14.53
C ILE A 350 -30.56 4.24 -15.85
N ASP A 351 -29.79 5.35 -15.79
CA ASP A 351 -29.29 6.04 -16.97
C ASP A 351 -28.34 5.18 -17.84
N GLN A 352 -27.89 4.03 -17.35
CA GLN A 352 -27.12 3.07 -18.16
C GLN A 352 -28.01 2.24 -19.11
N GLU A 353 -29.33 2.32 -18.99
CA GLU A 353 -30.33 1.60 -19.80
C GLU A 353 -30.18 0.06 -19.83
N ASP A 354 -29.38 -0.52 -18.93
CA ASP A 354 -29.22 -1.96 -18.78
C ASP A 354 -30.31 -2.54 -17.85
N SER A 355 -31.17 -3.40 -18.40
CA SER A 355 -32.25 -4.04 -17.65
C SER A 355 -31.77 -4.89 -16.45
N ALA A 356 -30.53 -5.41 -16.46
CA ALA A 356 -29.98 -6.17 -15.34
C ALA A 356 -29.78 -5.33 -14.08
N ILE A 357 -29.66 -4.01 -14.24
CA ILE A 357 -29.53 -3.05 -13.14
C ILE A 357 -30.79 -3.05 -12.26
N CYS A 358 -31.95 -3.35 -12.81
CA CYS A 358 -33.19 -3.44 -12.04
C CYS A 358 -33.08 -4.43 -10.88
N SER A 359 -32.44 -5.58 -11.11
CA SER A 359 -32.22 -6.61 -10.09
C SER A 359 -31.27 -6.14 -8.98
N ILE A 360 -30.24 -5.38 -9.33
CA ILE A 360 -29.28 -4.82 -8.36
C ILE A 360 -29.98 -3.78 -7.47
N ILE A 361 -30.70 -2.83 -8.07
CA ILE A 361 -31.46 -1.80 -7.32
C ILE A 361 -32.47 -2.48 -6.39
N CYS A 362 -33.25 -3.44 -6.89
CA CYS A 362 -34.19 -4.20 -6.06
C CYS A 362 -33.49 -4.82 -4.84
N THR A 363 -32.33 -5.44 -5.06
CA THR A 363 -31.54 -6.06 -3.99
C THR A 363 -31.05 -5.04 -2.96
N PHE A 364 -30.60 -3.87 -3.42
CA PHE A 364 -30.16 -2.79 -2.52
C PHE A 364 -31.32 -2.23 -1.70
N THR A 365 -32.42 -1.86 -2.35
CA THR A 365 -33.61 -1.30 -1.68
C THR A 365 -34.16 -2.24 -0.62
N ARG A 366 -34.21 -3.55 -0.89
CA ARG A 366 -34.69 -4.55 0.07
C ARG A 366 -33.79 -4.73 1.30
N ARG A 367 -32.54 -4.29 1.23
CA ARG A 367 -31.60 -4.34 2.37
C ARG A 367 -31.61 -3.06 3.18
N LEU A 368 -31.99 -1.93 2.58
CA LEU A 368 -32.02 -0.63 3.21
C LEU A 368 -33.28 -0.45 4.07
N PRO A 369 -33.22 0.32 5.17
CA PRO A 369 -34.41 0.71 5.93
C PRO A 369 -35.20 1.77 5.13
N VAL A 370 -36.09 1.30 4.26
CA VAL A 370 -36.95 2.16 3.42
C VAL A 370 -38.01 2.84 4.28
N THR A 371 -38.10 4.17 4.17
CA THR A 371 -39.07 5.00 4.89
C THR A 371 -40.03 5.70 3.91
N GLU A 372 -41.15 6.22 4.40
CA GLU A 372 -42.09 6.98 3.57
C GLU A 372 -41.43 8.23 2.95
N ASP A 373 -40.55 8.92 3.69
CA ASP A 373 -39.79 10.08 3.17
C ASP A 373 -38.88 9.67 2.01
N PHE A 374 -38.20 8.51 2.13
CA PHE A 374 -37.40 7.96 1.03
C PHE A 374 -38.26 7.74 -0.22
N VAL A 375 -39.43 7.10 -0.09
CA VAL A 375 -40.35 6.86 -1.21
C VAL A 375 -40.78 8.18 -1.86
N LYS A 376 -41.15 9.19 -1.07
CA LYS A 376 -41.54 10.52 -1.57
C LYS A 376 -40.41 11.21 -2.34
N ARG A 377 -39.18 11.19 -1.82
CA ARG A 377 -38.02 11.80 -2.50
C ARG A 377 -37.63 11.05 -3.76
N LEU A 378 -37.64 9.72 -3.70
CA LEU A 378 -37.36 8.86 -4.85
C LEU A 378 -38.39 9.11 -5.96
N GLY A 379 -39.67 9.21 -5.61
CA GLY A 379 -40.74 9.58 -6.54
C GLY A 379 -40.57 10.96 -7.17
N LYS A 380 -40.32 11.99 -6.36
CA LYS A 380 -40.04 13.37 -6.83
C LYS A 380 -38.87 13.47 -7.80
N SER A 381 -37.91 12.55 -7.72
CA SER A 381 -36.76 12.51 -8.63
C SER A 381 -37.10 11.94 -10.02
N GLY A 382 -38.32 11.44 -10.23
CA GLY A 382 -38.73 10.74 -11.46
C GLY A 382 -38.25 9.29 -11.55
N PHE A 383 -37.45 8.84 -10.57
CA PHE A 383 -36.85 7.51 -10.54
C PHE A 383 -37.90 6.39 -10.63
N ILE A 384 -38.97 6.44 -9.84
CA ILE A 384 -39.95 5.33 -9.75
C ILE A 384 -40.58 5.07 -11.14
N ARG A 385 -41.02 6.14 -11.81
CA ARG A 385 -41.53 6.06 -13.18
C ARG A 385 -40.52 5.47 -14.15
N ALA A 386 -39.30 6.00 -14.17
CA ALA A 386 -38.24 5.52 -15.08
C ALA A 386 -37.91 4.03 -14.82
N TYR A 387 -37.87 3.61 -13.55
CA TYR A 387 -37.62 2.23 -13.17
C TYR A 387 -38.73 1.29 -13.64
N ILE A 388 -39.99 1.68 -13.45
CA ILE A 388 -41.15 0.91 -13.94
C ILE A 388 -41.07 0.75 -15.46
N ASP A 389 -40.74 1.83 -16.18
CA ASP A 389 -40.64 1.80 -17.64
C ASP A 389 -39.54 0.87 -18.12
N LEU A 390 -38.40 0.86 -17.43
CA LEU A 390 -37.26 0.02 -17.75
C LEU A 390 -37.59 -1.46 -17.60
N PHE A 391 -38.15 -1.89 -16.46
CA PHE A 391 -38.43 -3.32 -16.27
C PHE A 391 -39.64 -3.82 -17.05
N LEU A 392 -40.64 -2.95 -17.33
CA LEU A 392 -41.78 -3.32 -18.17
C LEU A 392 -41.39 -3.55 -19.64
N LYS A 393 -40.35 -2.86 -20.12
CA LYS A 393 -39.78 -3.05 -21.47
C LYS A 393 -38.94 -4.31 -21.60
N SER A 394 -38.42 -4.85 -20.49
CA SER A 394 -37.60 -6.06 -20.52
C SER A 394 -38.47 -7.29 -20.76
N ASP A 395 -37.98 -8.24 -21.55
CA ASP A 395 -38.61 -9.56 -21.72
C ASP A 395 -38.12 -10.59 -20.70
N ASP A 396 -37.07 -10.28 -19.93
CA ASP A 396 -36.52 -11.19 -18.92
C ASP A 396 -37.47 -11.31 -17.71
N PRO A 397 -38.00 -12.52 -17.41
CA PRO A 397 -38.84 -12.75 -16.25
C PRO A 397 -38.17 -12.37 -14.91
N ASN A 398 -36.84 -12.52 -14.80
CA ASN A 398 -36.11 -12.16 -13.58
C ASN A 398 -36.08 -10.66 -13.35
N VAL A 399 -35.95 -9.88 -14.43
CA VAL A 399 -36.01 -8.41 -14.37
C VAL A 399 -37.42 -7.96 -13.98
N LYS A 400 -38.47 -8.55 -14.57
CA LYS A 400 -39.87 -8.28 -14.18
C LYS A 400 -40.12 -8.64 -12.72
N LEU A 401 -39.68 -9.81 -12.28
CA LEU A 401 -39.80 -10.27 -10.90
C LEU A 401 -39.11 -9.31 -9.94
N SER A 402 -37.89 -8.87 -10.26
CA SER A 402 -37.15 -7.89 -9.49
C SER A 402 -37.88 -6.55 -9.42
N GLY A 403 -38.44 -6.10 -10.55
CA GLY A 403 -39.20 -4.87 -10.64
C GLY A 403 -40.44 -4.88 -9.75
N ILE A 404 -41.20 -5.98 -9.78
CA ILE A 404 -42.37 -6.20 -8.94
C ILE A 404 -41.98 -6.20 -7.45
N LEU A 405 -40.92 -6.94 -7.08
CA LEU A 405 -40.44 -7.01 -5.70
C LEU A 405 -39.96 -5.66 -5.15
N PHE A 406 -39.28 -4.87 -5.99
CA PHE A 406 -38.88 -3.51 -5.64
C PHE A 406 -40.10 -2.64 -5.31
N ILE A 407 -41.13 -2.65 -6.15
CA ILE A 407 -42.37 -1.88 -5.89
C ILE A 407 -43.09 -2.40 -4.66
N ASN A 408 -43.10 -3.70 -4.38
CA ASN A 408 -43.64 -4.22 -3.12
C ASN A 408 -42.96 -3.55 -1.92
N THR A 409 -41.64 -3.54 -1.89
CA THR A 409 -40.86 -2.95 -0.79
C THR A 409 -41.13 -1.46 -0.62
N LEU A 410 -41.21 -0.69 -1.71
CA LEU A 410 -41.58 0.73 -1.60
C LEU A 410 -43.02 0.91 -1.11
N SER A 411 -43.96 0.11 -1.62
CA SER A 411 -45.39 0.22 -1.28
C SER A 411 -45.72 -0.14 0.16
N GLU A 412 -44.90 -0.98 0.80
CA GLU A 412 -44.98 -1.26 2.23
C GLU A 412 -44.58 -0.04 3.08
N ALA A 413 -43.65 0.78 2.57
CA ALA A 413 -43.18 1.98 3.26
C ALA A 413 -44.01 3.24 2.95
N GLY A 414 -44.60 3.36 1.75
CA GLY A 414 -45.37 4.55 1.37
C GLY A 414 -46.03 4.49 0.00
N TYR A 415 -47.00 5.38 -0.20
CA TYR A 415 -47.71 5.57 -1.48
C TYR A 415 -46.91 6.46 -2.46
N HIS A 416 -46.96 6.13 -3.74
CA HIS A 416 -46.58 7.01 -4.84
C HIS A 416 -47.56 6.86 -6.02
N GLU A 417 -47.80 7.93 -6.78
CA GLU A 417 -48.75 7.94 -7.90
C GLU A 417 -48.31 7.07 -9.09
N ASP A 418 -47.00 6.98 -9.33
CA ASP A 418 -46.44 6.15 -10.42
C ASP A 418 -46.76 4.65 -10.27
N TYR A 419 -47.19 4.19 -9.10
CA TYR A 419 -47.66 2.81 -8.93
C TYR A 419 -48.86 2.48 -9.81
N ILE A 420 -49.64 3.48 -10.24
CA ILE A 420 -50.73 3.33 -11.20
C ILE A 420 -50.23 2.62 -12.46
N LYS A 421 -49.08 3.02 -13.00
CA LYS A 421 -48.52 2.45 -14.24
C LYS A 421 -48.21 0.96 -14.12
N LEU A 422 -47.77 0.51 -12.94
CA LEU A 422 -47.59 -0.91 -12.67
C LEU A 422 -48.94 -1.65 -12.68
N ILE A 423 -49.97 -1.09 -12.03
CA ILE A 423 -51.31 -1.69 -11.96
C ILE A 423 -51.92 -1.84 -13.37
N GLU A 424 -51.73 -0.84 -14.23
CA GLU A 424 -52.18 -0.89 -15.63
C GLU A 424 -51.60 -2.09 -16.41
N ASN A 425 -50.38 -2.51 -16.05
CA ASN A 425 -49.65 -3.62 -16.68
C ASN A 425 -49.63 -4.90 -15.83
N MET A 426 -50.39 -4.93 -14.72
CA MET A 426 -50.32 -6.02 -13.75
C MET A 426 -51.09 -7.26 -14.19
N MET A 427 -52.15 -7.11 -15.00
CA MET A 427 -52.97 -8.27 -15.37
C MET A 427 -52.22 -9.34 -16.19
N PRO A 428 -51.38 -9.01 -17.18
CA PRO A 428 -50.52 -9.98 -17.82
C PRO A 428 -49.63 -10.73 -16.82
N MET A 429 -49.04 -10.03 -15.84
CA MET A 429 -48.16 -10.63 -14.83
C MET A 429 -48.90 -11.57 -13.87
N LEU A 430 -50.18 -11.29 -13.58
CA LEU A 430 -51.04 -12.16 -12.76
C LEU A 430 -51.46 -13.45 -13.47
N LYS A 431 -51.33 -13.50 -14.80
CA LYS A 431 -51.60 -14.68 -15.62
C LYS A 431 -50.33 -15.47 -15.98
N ASP A 432 -49.17 -14.89 -15.73
CA ASP A 432 -47.87 -15.52 -16.00
C ASP A 432 -47.51 -16.46 -14.84
N GLU A 433 -47.27 -17.74 -15.12
CA GLU A 433 -47.00 -18.75 -14.07
C GLU A 433 -45.77 -18.43 -13.20
N GLN A 434 -44.75 -17.76 -13.73
CA GLN A 434 -43.54 -17.42 -12.97
C GLN A 434 -43.76 -16.17 -12.10
N LEU A 435 -44.58 -15.22 -12.56
CA LEU A 435 -44.79 -13.94 -11.88
C LEU A 435 -46.05 -13.91 -11.00
N LYS A 436 -47.02 -14.78 -11.26
CA LYS A 436 -48.38 -14.79 -10.67
C LYS A 436 -48.39 -14.60 -9.17
N LYS A 437 -47.60 -15.40 -8.42
CA LYS A 437 -47.55 -15.31 -6.95
C LYS A 437 -47.04 -13.97 -6.45
N THR A 438 -45.95 -13.48 -7.06
CA THR A 438 -45.31 -12.24 -6.66
C THR A 438 -46.20 -11.06 -7.03
N ALA A 439 -46.70 -11.01 -8.27
CA ALA A 439 -47.65 -10.00 -8.73
C ALA A 439 -48.89 -9.95 -7.82
N ALA A 440 -49.41 -11.12 -7.40
CA ALA A 440 -50.54 -11.20 -6.50
C ALA A 440 -50.24 -10.63 -5.11
N ALA A 441 -49.06 -10.92 -4.56
CA ALA A 441 -48.63 -10.37 -3.28
C ALA A 441 -48.50 -8.84 -3.34
N VAL A 442 -47.95 -8.29 -4.43
CA VAL A 442 -47.78 -6.85 -4.61
C VAL A 442 -49.11 -6.15 -4.82
N ALA A 443 -50.02 -6.73 -5.60
CA ALA A 443 -51.38 -6.22 -5.73
C ALA A 443 -52.06 -6.12 -4.37
N ALA A 444 -51.94 -7.17 -3.54
CA ALA A 444 -52.50 -7.19 -2.20
C ALA A 444 -51.89 -6.11 -1.29
N THR A 445 -50.59 -5.83 -1.42
CA THR A 445 -49.93 -4.75 -0.67
C THR A 445 -50.40 -3.37 -1.15
N LEU A 446 -50.44 -3.14 -2.47
CA LEU A 446 -50.89 -1.89 -3.07
C LEU A 446 -52.36 -1.57 -2.78
N ALA A 447 -53.21 -2.59 -2.58
CA ALA A 447 -54.62 -2.43 -2.22
C ALA A 447 -54.84 -1.68 -0.89
N LYS A 448 -53.82 -1.54 -0.03
CA LYS A 448 -53.89 -0.70 1.18
C LYS A 448 -54.03 0.80 0.87
N HIS A 449 -53.66 1.22 -0.35
CA HIS A 449 -53.66 2.61 -0.76
C HIS A 449 -54.94 2.92 -1.53
N SER A 450 -55.91 3.59 -0.88
CA SER A 450 -57.24 3.90 -1.44
C SER A 450 -57.18 4.66 -2.78
N LYS A 451 -56.16 5.48 -2.96
CA LYS A 451 -55.89 6.22 -4.21
C LYS A 451 -55.71 5.33 -5.45
N LEU A 452 -55.38 4.04 -5.27
CA LEU A 452 -55.17 3.09 -6.37
C LEU A 452 -56.43 2.27 -6.71
N HIS A 453 -57.49 2.37 -5.91
CA HIS A 453 -58.67 1.50 -6.02
C HIS A 453 -59.47 1.68 -7.31
N SER A 454 -59.60 2.92 -7.79
CA SER A 454 -60.27 3.22 -9.06
C SER A 454 -59.61 2.46 -10.23
N VAL A 455 -58.28 2.47 -10.27
CA VAL A 455 -57.48 1.79 -11.29
C VAL A 455 -57.60 0.28 -11.17
N PHE A 456 -57.59 -0.27 -9.95
CA PHE A 456 -57.82 -1.71 -9.74
C PHE A 456 -59.19 -2.18 -10.26
N ARG A 457 -60.24 -1.36 -10.10
CA ARG A 457 -61.59 -1.65 -10.63
C ARG A 457 -61.59 -1.58 -12.15
N GLU A 458 -61.02 -0.51 -12.73
CA GLU A 458 -60.95 -0.30 -14.17
C GLU A 458 -60.24 -1.46 -14.89
N LYS A 459 -59.09 -1.89 -14.36
CA LYS A 459 -58.31 -3.00 -14.92
C LYS A 459 -58.84 -4.39 -14.55
N LYS A 460 -60.01 -4.47 -13.91
CA LYS A 460 -60.71 -5.72 -13.51
C LYS A 460 -59.88 -6.63 -12.58
N ILE A 461 -58.90 -6.08 -11.87
CA ILE A 461 -58.06 -6.81 -10.91
C ILE A 461 -58.88 -7.22 -9.68
N THR A 462 -59.82 -6.38 -9.25
CA THR A 462 -60.75 -6.72 -8.16
C THR A 462 -61.58 -7.96 -8.48
N LYS A 463 -62.09 -8.09 -9.71
CA LYS A 463 -62.82 -9.27 -10.18
C LYS A 463 -61.92 -10.51 -10.21
N PHE A 464 -60.67 -10.36 -10.64
CA PHE A 464 -59.68 -11.46 -10.61
C PHE A 464 -59.51 -12.01 -9.19
N PHE A 465 -59.26 -11.14 -8.19
CA PHE A 465 -59.05 -11.61 -6.81
C PHE A 465 -60.30 -12.14 -6.13
N ARG A 466 -61.51 -11.63 -6.45
CA ARG A 466 -62.76 -12.23 -5.96
C ARG A 466 -62.94 -13.68 -6.44
N ASN A 467 -62.57 -13.95 -7.68
CA ASN A 467 -62.64 -15.31 -8.24
C ASN A 467 -61.50 -16.20 -7.71
N ALA A 468 -60.31 -15.63 -7.49
CA ALA A 468 -59.13 -16.34 -7.01
C ALA A 468 -59.18 -16.72 -5.52
N VAL A 469 -60.25 -16.38 -4.78
CA VAL A 469 -60.42 -16.82 -3.37
C VAL A 469 -60.49 -18.35 -3.26
N ASN A 470 -60.95 -19.02 -4.32
CA ASN A 470 -61.06 -20.48 -4.39
C ASN A 470 -59.85 -21.15 -5.05
N ASP A 471 -58.88 -20.38 -5.58
CA ASP A 471 -57.63 -20.91 -6.13
C ASP A 471 -56.68 -21.19 -4.95
N GLU A 472 -56.39 -22.46 -4.66
CA GLU A 472 -55.51 -22.86 -3.54
C GLU A 472 -54.13 -22.18 -3.58
N GLU A 473 -53.63 -21.82 -4.76
CA GLU A 473 -52.35 -21.16 -4.92
C GLU A 473 -52.41 -19.66 -4.55
N LEU A 474 -53.52 -18.99 -4.87
CA LEU A 474 -53.68 -17.54 -4.69
C LEU A 474 -54.56 -17.14 -3.50
N LYS A 475 -55.27 -18.09 -2.88
CA LYS A 475 -56.24 -17.89 -1.80
C LYS A 475 -55.74 -16.96 -0.70
N LYS A 476 -54.49 -17.11 -0.26
CA LYS A 476 -53.89 -16.26 0.76
C LYS A 476 -53.77 -14.81 0.30
N GLN A 477 -53.26 -14.57 -0.91
CA GLN A 477 -53.09 -13.21 -1.45
C GLN A 477 -54.43 -12.59 -1.85
N ALA A 478 -55.37 -13.38 -2.38
CA ALA A 478 -56.73 -12.94 -2.69
C ALA A 478 -57.48 -12.46 -1.45
N LYS A 479 -57.43 -13.22 -0.34
CA LYS A 479 -58.00 -12.80 0.94
C LYS A 479 -57.34 -11.53 1.47
N LYS A 480 -56.00 -11.44 1.40
CA LYS A 480 -55.24 -10.25 1.82
C LYS A 480 -55.61 -9.02 0.98
N PHE A 481 -55.74 -9.19 -0.34
CA PHE A 481 -56.14 -8.13 -1.26
C PHE A 481 -57.52 -7.60 -0.91
N ASN A 482 -58.53 -8.47 -0.84
CA ASN A 482 -59.92 -8.05 -0.57
C ASN A 482 -60.04 -7.34 0.79
N ARG A 483 -59.40 -7.88 1.84
CA ARG A 483 -59.40 -7.25 3.15
C ARG A 483 -58.76 -5.86 3.12
N ASN A 484 -57.56 -5.71 2.54
CA ASN A 484 -56.88 -4.43 2.47
C ASN A 484 -57.67 -3.41 1.63
N PHE A 485 -58.34 -3.89 0.57
CA PHE A 485 -59.17 -3.07 -0.30
C PHE A 485 -60.41 -2.56 0.46
N GLU A 486 -61.14 -3.42 1.17
CA GLU A 486 -62.31 -3.05 1.95
C GLU A 486 -61.97 -2.12 3.14
N GLU A 487 -60.91 -2.43 3.88
CA GLU A 487 -60.44 -1.61 5.01
C GLU A 487 -60.05 -0.18 4.58
N ALA A 488 -59.50 -0.03 3.38
CA ALA A 488 -59.09 1.26 2.83
C ALA A 488 -60.25 2.05 2.19
N GLU A 489 -61.37 1.42 1.84
CA GLU A 489 -62.59 2.13 1.40
C GLU A 489 -63.40 2.70 2.58
N GLN A 490 -63.20 2.16 3.78
CA GLN A 490 -63.85 2.62 5.00
C GLN A 490 -63.14 3.81 5.67
N LYS A 491 -61.93 4.14 5.23
CA LYS A 491 -61.11 5.27 5.70
C LYS A 491 -61.12 6.40 4.69
#